data_AF-A0A927SEQ5-F1
#
_entry.id   AF-A0A927SEQ5-F1
#
_cell.length_a   1.000
_cell.length_b   1.000
_cell.length_c   1.000
_cell.angle_alpha   90.00
_cell.angle_beta   90.00
_cell.angle_gamma   90.00
#
_symmetry.space_group_name_H-M   'P 1'
#
loop_
_entity.id
_entity.type
_entity.pdbx_description
1 polymer ?
#
loop_
_entity_poly.entity_id
_entity_poly.type
_entity_poly.pdbx_seq_one_letter_code
_entity_poly.pdbx_strand_id
1 'polypeptide(L)'
;MLEKTSPGKHILIPKEAMPMLEMLWFTLQECLFFLGYVTGRSEFPQALTRAEEAEYVRRMAEGDEAARKELITHNLRLVSHIARKYQVPGYGQDDLISIGVIGLIKAVNSFKPAAGTSLGTYAARCIENAIPSPPRQTGCGNPCGGCRRAAG
;
A
#
# COMPACT_ATOMS: atom_id res chain seq x y z
N MET A 1 -49.64 48.91 14.62
CA MET A 1 -49.26 47.52 14.95
C MET A 1 -47.77 47.38 14.74
N LEU A 2 -47.07 46.94 15.77
CA LEU A 2 -45.61 46.90 15.86
C LEU A 2 -45.09 45.66 15.13
N GLU A 3 -44.36 45.85 14.03
CA GLU A 3 -43.36 44.87 13.60
C GLU A 3 -41.98 45.46 13.92
N LYS A 4 -41.38 44.85 14.95
CA LYS A 4 -40.00 45.03 15.42
C LYS A 4 -39.09 44.56 14.27
N THR A 5 -38.02 45.23 13.83
CA THR A 5 -36.77 45.50 14.56
C THR A 5 -35.93 46.60 13.91
N SER A 6 -35.21 47.30 14.79
CA SER A 6 -34.23 48.38 14.62
C SER A 6 -33.11 48.17 13.58
N PRO A 7 -32.40 49.25 13.22
CA PRO A 7 -31.68 49.45 11.98
C PRO A 7 -30.20 49.11 12.06
N GLY A 8 -29.60 48.91 10.89
CA GLY A 8 -28.18 49.22 10.69
C GLY A 8 -27.21 48.17 11.21
N LYS A 9 -26.84 47.24 10.32
CA LYS A 9 -25.51 47.25 9.69
C LYS A 9 -25.51 46.24 8.56
N HIS A 10 -25.32 46.78 7.36
CA HIS A 10 -25.07 46.02 6.16
C HIS A 10 -23.90 45.05 6.40
N ILE A 11 -24.21 43.75 6.44
CA ILE A 11 -23.26 42.73 5.99
C ILE A 11 -23.82 42.25 4.66
N LEU A 12 -23.61 43.11 3.66
CA LEU A 12 -23.64 42.69 2.26
C LEU A 12 -22.29 42.04 2.03
N ILE A 13 -22.23 40.70 2.05
CA ILE A 13 -21.07 39.98 1.52
C ILE A 13 -21.04 40.29 0.03
N PRO A 14 -20.01 40.98 -0.50
CA PRO A 14 -19.90 41.21 -1.92
C PRO A 14 -19.62 39.85 -2.59
N LYS A 15 -20.55 39.36 -3.43
CA LYS A 15 -20.42 38.10 -4.19
C LYS A 15 -19.37 38.15 -5.31
N GLU A 16 -18.55 39.20 -5.37
CA GLU A 16 -17.71 39.51 -6.55
C GLU A 16 -16.19 39.43 -6.27
N ALA A 17 -15.79 39.04 -5.06
CA ALA A 17 -14.40 38.69 -4.73
C ALA A 17 -14.18 37.16 -4.59
N MET A 18 -15.23 36.36 -4.75
CA MET A 18 -15.18 34.90 -4.62
C MET A 18 -14.27 34.19 -5.65
N PRO A 19 -14.18 34.59 -6.94
CA PRO A 19 -13.46 33.77 -7.91
C PRO A 19 -11.93 33.82 -7.76
N MET A 20 -11.36 34.95 -7.32
CA MET A 20 -9.91 35.02 -7.07
C MET A 20 -9.49 34.20 -5.85
N LEU A 21 -10.32 34.20 -4.80
CA LEU A 21 -10.04 33.43 -3.58
C LEU A 21 -10.26 31.93 -3.83
N GLU A 22 -11.26 31.55 -4.64
CA GLU A 22 -11.48 30.18 -5.10
C GLU A 22 -10.31 29.69 -5.97
N MET A 23 -9.81 30.51 -6.90
CA MET A 23 -8.63 30.16 -7.71
C MET A 23 -7.37 30.04 -6.86
N LEU A 24 -7.18 30.93 -5.87
CA LEU A 24 -6.07 30.85 -4.92
C LEU A 24 -6.18 29.61 -4.03
N TRP A 25 -7.39 29.26 -3.59
CA TRP A 25 -7.65 28.06 -2.81
C TRP A 25 -7.41 26.79 -3.62
N PHE A 26 -7.87 26.74 -4.86
CA PHE A 26 -7.65 25.62 -5.77
C PHE A 26 -6.16 25.44 -6.08
N THR A 27 -5.45 26.53 -6.38
CA THR A 27 -4.00 26.48 -6.61
C THR A 27 -3.23 26.11 -5.36
N LEU A 28 -3.64 26.59 -4.18
CA LEU A 28 -3.07 26.15 -2.90
C LEU A 28 -3.31 24.66 -2.65
N GLN A 29 -4.50 24.14 -2.97
CA GLN A 29 -4.83 22.72 -2.80
C GLN A 29 -3.97 21.83 -3.73
N GLU A 30 -3.83 22.22 -4.99
CA GLU A 30 -2.95 21.54 -5.95
C GLU A 30 -1.47 21.62 -5.55
N CYS A 31 -1.02 22.79 -5.06
CA CYS A 31 0.34 22.94 -4.53
C CYS A 31 0.58 22.08 -3.29
N LEU A 32 -0.39 21.96 -2.38
CA LEU A 32 -0.29 21.10 -1.20
C LEU A 32 -0.24 19.62 -1.60
N PHE A 33 -1.06 19.20 -2.57
CA PHE A 33 -1.01 17.84 -3.11
C PHE A 33 0.34 17.54 -3.76
N PHE A 34 0.83 18.46 -4.60
CA PHE A 34 2.13 18.35 -5.26
C PHE A 34 3.29 18.33 -4.27
N LEU A 35 3.25 19.19 -3.24
CA LEU A 35 4.24 19.19 -2.15
C LEU A 35 4.18 17.89 -1.34
N GLY A 36 2.99 17.36 -1.06
CA GLY A 36 2.83 16.05 -0.42
C GLY A 36 3.48 14.93 -1.23
N TYR A 37 3.23 14.92 -2.55
CA TYR A 37 3.81 13.96 -3.49
C TYR A 37 5.35 14.09 -3.58
N VAL A 38 5.86 15.32 -3.71
CA VAL A 38 7.31 15.62 -3.80
C VAL A 38 8.05 15.35 -2.50
N THR A 39 7.41 15.57 -1.34
CA THR A 39 8.07 15.38 -0.04
C THR A 39 8.27 13.92 0.35
N GLY A 40 7.77 12.96 -0.45
CA GLY A 40 8.29 11.59 -0.49
C GLY A 40 8.44 10.92 0.87
N ARG A 41 7.56 11.23 1.83
CA ARG A 41 7.55 10.54 3.11
C ARG A 41 7.19 9.11 2.80
N SER A 42 8.09 8.17 3.08
CA SER A 42 7.75 6.76 3.08
C SER A 42 6.60 6.60 4.06
N GLU A 43 5.37 6.45 3.54
CA GLU A 43 4.13 6.35 4.32
C GLU A 43 4.15 5.20 5.32
N PHE A 44 5.12 4.30 5.17
CA PHE A 44 5.30 3.12 6.00
C PHE A 44 6.35 3.33 7.10
N PRO A 45 6.02 2.98 8.35
CA PRO A 45 6.95 3.04 9.46
C PRO A 45 8.14 2.10 9.25
N GLN A 46 9.21 2.33 10.01
CA GLN A 46 10.40 1.46 9.96
C GLN A 46 10.10 0.06 10.46
N ALA A 47 10.86 -0.94 10.02
CA ALA A 47 10.70 -2.30 10.52
C ALA A 47 10.92 -2.36 12.04
N LEU A 48 10.13 -3.19 12.73
CA LEU A 48 10.27 -3.40 14.17
C LEU A 48 11.60 -4.05 14.51
N THR A 49 12.07 -3.79 15.73
CA THR A 49 13.12 -4.61 16.32
C THR A 49 12.60 -6.01 16.65
N ARG A 50 13.49 -6.99 16.79
CA ARG A 50 13.11 -8.37 17.14
C ARG A 50 12.36 -8.48 18.46
N ALA A 51 12.70 -7.65 19.43
CA ALA A 51 12.05 -7.65 20.74
C ALA A 51 10.62 -7.10 20.65
N GLU A 52 10.43 -6.00 19.92
CA GLU A 52 9.09 -5.44 19.67
C GLU A 52 8.24 -6.41 18.86
N GLU A 53 8.79 -7.02 17.79
CA GLU A 53 8.05 -7.98 16.97
C GLU A 53 7.53 -9.14 17.82
N ALA A 54 8.36 -9.68 18.72
CA ALA A 54 7.95 -10.75 19.63
C ALA A 54 6.80 -10.33 20.57
N GLU A 55 6.82 -9.09 21.07
CA GLU A 55 5.77 -8.54 21.93
C GLU A 55 4.44 -8.41 21.17
N TYR A 56 4.46 -7.82 19.97
CA TYR A 56 3.24 -7.70 19.17
C TYR A 56 2.70 -9.05 18.71
N VAL A 57 3.57 -10.02 18.39
CA VAL A 57 3.15 -11.39 18.07
C VAL A 57 2.48 -12.06 19.26
N ARG A 58 2.98 -11.85 20.48
CA ARG A 58 2.36 -12.37 21.71
C ARG A 58 0.96 -11.77 21.91
N ARG A 59 0.85 -10.44 21.83
CA ARG A 59 -0.43 -9.73 21.95
C ARG A 59 -1.43 -10.14 20.87
N MET A 60 -0.96 -10.33 19.65
CA MET A 60 -1.78 -10.86 18.55
C MET A 60 -2.29 -12.26 18.86
N ALA A 61 -1.48 -13.13 19.47
CA ALA A 61 -1.91 -14.47 19.89
C ALA A 61 -2.96 -14.43 21.01
N GLU A 62 -2.99 -13.35 21.80
CA GLU A 62 -4.02 -13.07 22.81
C GLU A 62 -5.31 -12.46 22.19
N GLY A 63 -5.33 -12.19 20.88
CA GLY A 63 -6.48 -11.65 20.15
C GLY A 63 -6.48 -10.12 20.00
N ASP A 64 -5.35 -9.45 20.23
CA ASP A 64 -5.23 -8.00 20.06
C ASP A 64 -5.17 -7.59 18.58
N GLU A 65 -6.28 -7.04 18.07
CA GLU A 65 -6.39 -6.52 16.70
C GLU A 65 -5.52 -5.29 16.44
N ALA A 66 -5.18 -4.50 17.46
CA ALA A 66 -4.28 -3.37 17.28
C ALA A 66 -2.86 -3.87 17.03
N ALA A 67 -2.40 -4.85 17.80
CA ALA A 67 -1.10 -5.48 17.59
C ALA A 67 -1.00 -6.10 16.17
N ARG A 68 -2.08 -6.73 15.70
CA ARG A 68 -2.17 -7.26 14.34
C ARG A 68 -2.00 -6.18 13.27
N LYS A 69 -2.64 -5.02 13.44
CA LYS A 69 -2.53 -3.89 12.51
C LYS A 69 -1.13 -3.30 12.47
N GLU A 70 -0.48 -3.18 13.64
CA GLU A 70 0.92 -2.71 13.71
C GLU A 70 1.84 -3.66 12.94
N LEU A 71 1.73 -4.98 13.18
CA LEU A 71 2.52 -5.98 12.46
C LEU A 71 2.34 -5.89 10.94
N ILE A 72 1.12 -5.65 10.45
CA ILE A 72 0.87 -5.47 9.00
C ILE A 72 1.54 -4.18 8.52
N THR A 73 1.29 -3.05 9.17
CA THR A 73 1.74 -1.72 8.74
C THR A 73 3.26 -1.64 8.63
N HIS A 74 3.98 -2.19 9.61
CA HIS A 74 5.43 -2.21 9.63
C HIS A 74 6.07 -3.16 8.59
N ASN A 75 5.30 -4.13 8.08
CA ASN A 75 5.74 -5.05 7.04
C ASN A 75 5.28 -4.65 5.62
N LEU A 76 4.56 -3.53 5.44
CA LEU A 76 4.13 -3.07 4.10
C LEU A 76 5.30 -2.76 3.16
N ARG A 77 6.44 -2.30 3.71
CA ARG A 77 7.66 -2.05 2.93
C ARG A 77 8.18 -3.32 2.24
N LEU A 78 8.04 -4.46 2.90
CA LEU A 78 8.42 -5.77 2.35
C LEU A 78 7.57 -6.10 1.12
N VAL A 79 6.26 -5.82 1.17
CA VAL A 79 5.35 -6.07 0.04
C VAL A 79 5.77 -5.27 -1.19
N SER A 80 5.98 -3.96 -1.05
CA SER A 80 6.41 -3.12 -2.17
C SER A 80 7.76 -3.59 -2.75
N HIS A 81 8.69 -4.00 -1.88
CA HIS A 81 9.98 -4.52 -2.32
C HIS A 81 9.87 -5.85 -3.09
N ILE A 82 9.01 -6.77 -2.64
CA ILE A 82 8.79 -8.06 -3.32
C ILE A 82 8.04 -7.83 -4.63
N ALA A 83 6.93 -7.08 -4.61
CA ALA A 83 6.09 -6.85 -5.79
C ALA A 83 6.86 -6.27 -6.98
N ARG A 84 7.79 -5.34 -6.73
CA ARG A 84 8.66 -4.76 -7.77
C ARG A 84 9.52 -5.78 -8.54
N LYS A 85 9.78 -6.96 -7.97
CA LYS A 85 10.53 -8.04 -8.62
C LYS A 85 9.69 -8.81 -9.63
N TYR A 86 8.37 -8.70 -9.57
CA TYR A 86 7.45 -9.42 -10.43
C TYR A 86 6.96 -8.53 -11.56
N GLN A 87 6.88 -9.12 -12.75
CA GLN A 87 6.26 -8.54 -13.93
C GLN A 87 5.40 -9.61 -14.56
N VAL A 88 4.09 -9.45 -14.43
CA VAL A 88 3.10 -10.41 -14.96
C VAL A 88 2.32 -9.71 -16.07
N PRO A 89 2.26 -10.26 -17.29
CA PRO A 89 1.46 -9.69 -18.37
C PRO A 89 0.01 -9.51 -17.94
N GLY A 90 -0.54 -8.30 -18.16
CA GLY A 90 -1.92 -7.97 -17.78
C GLY A 90 -2.12 -7.50 -16.34
N TYR A 91 -1.06 -7.39 -15.53
CA TYR A 91 -1.11 -6.81 -14.19
C TYR A 91 -0.23 -5.56 -14.10
N GLY A 92 -0.79 -4.48 -13.55
CA GLY A 92 -0.02 -3.30 -13.16
C GLY A 92 0.78 -3.54 -11.88
N GLN A 93 1.76 -2.67 -11.60
CA GLN A 93 2.51 -2.77 -10.33
C GLN A 93 1.61 -2.58 -9.11
N ASP A 94 0.60 -1.71 -9.20
CA ASP A 94 -0.35 -1.48 -8.11
C ASP A 94 -1.24 -2.70 -7.85
N ASP A 95 -1.56 -3.48 -8.89
CA ASP A 95 -2.30 -4.74 -8.75
C ASP A 95 -1.44 -5.78 -8.02
N LEU A 96 -0.17 -5.90 -8.39
CA LEU A 96 0.77 -6.81 -7.73
C LEU A 96 1.01 -6.44 -6.26
N ILE A 97 1.09 -5.14 -5.95
CA ILE A 97 1.17 -4.65 -4.58
C ILE A 97 -0.10 -5.04 -3.82
N SER A 98 -1.28 -4.81 -4.39
CA SER A 98 -2.57 -5.15 -3.77
C SER A 98 -2.70 -6.64 -3.46
N ILE A 99 -2.34 -7.50 -4.42
CA ILE A 99 -2.29 -8.96 -4.23
C ILE A 99 -1.28 -9.34 -3.13
N GLY A 100 -0.11 -8.71 -3.13
CA GLY A 100 0.91 -8.93 -2.10
C GLY A 100 0.46 -8.53 -0.70
N VAL A 101 -0.29 -7.42 -0.55
CA VAL A 101 -0.86 -6.99 0.74
C VAL A 101 -1.85 -8.04 1.25
N ILE A 102 -2.69 -8.61 0.39
CA ILE A 102 -3.59 -9.72 0.76
C ILE A 102 -2.78 -10.92 1.26
N GLY A 103 -1.66 -11.25 0.59
CA GLY A 103 -0.72 -12.28 1.02
C GLY A 103 -0.11 -12.02 2.41
N LEU A 104 0.27 -10.77 2.69
CA LEU A 104 0.78 -10.35 3.99
C LEU A 104 -0.28 -10.49 5.10
N ILE A 105 -1.50 -9.99 4.86
CA ILE A 105 -2.63 -10.09 5.81
C ILE A 105 -2.90 -11.56 6.16
N LYS A 106 -2.88 -12.45 5.16
CA LYS A 106 -3.02 -13.89 5.36
C LYS A 106 -1.86 -14.47 6.18
N ALA A 107 -0.62 -14.04 5.90
CA ALA A 107 0.55 -14.49 6.64
C ALA A 107 0.47 -14.15 8.12
N VAL A 108 0.11 -12.90 8.45
CA VAL A 108 -0.05 -12.44 9.83
C VAL A 108 -1.16 -13.23 10.55
N ASN A 109 -2.27 -13.53 9.86
CA ASN A 109 -3.35 -14.35 10.42
C ASN A 109 -2.96 -15.79 10.76
N SER A 110 -2.12 -16.40 9.93
CA SER A 110 -1.74 -17.81 10.09
C SER A 110 -0.38 -18.00 10.76
N PHE A 111 0.26 -16.92 11.20
CA PHE A 111 1.60 -16.99 11.76
C PHE A 111 1.60 -17.71 13.10
N LYS A 112 2.53 -18.66 13.26
CA LYS A 112 2.76 -19.38 14.52
C LYS A 112 4.22 -19.22 14.94
N PRO A 113 4.50 -18.61 16.11
CA PRO A 113 5.88 -18.37 16.57
C PRO A 113 6.65 -19.66 16.88
N ALA A 114 5.97 -20.80 17.06
CA ALA A 114 6.58 -22.10 17.35
C ALA A 114 7.48 -22.66 16.22
N ALA A 115 7.40 -22.11 15.00
CA ALA A 115 8.16 -22.60 13.84
C ALA A 115 9.62 -22.13 13.78
N GLY A 116 10.07 -21.28 14.72
CA GLY A 116 11.46 -20.77 14.75
C GLY A 116 11.83 -19.80 13.61
N THR A 117 10.89 -19.48 12.73
CA THR A 117 11.07 -18.51 11.63
C THR A 117 10.52 -17.14 12.04
N SER A 118 11.24 -16.06 11.70
CA SER A 118 10.73 -14.69 11.91
C SER A 118 9.48 -14.44 11.08
N LEU A 119 8.63 -13.51 11.54
CA LEU A 119 7.41 -13.14 10.83
C LEU A 119 7.74 -12.63 9.43
N GLY A 120 8.75 -11.78 9.28
CA GLY A 120 9.18 -11.25 7.98
C GLY A 120 9.56 -12.33 6.96
N THR A 121 10.27 -13.39 7.38
CA THR A 121 10.63 -14.50 6.47
C THR A 121 9.41 -15.32 6.06
N TYR A 122 8.50 -15.58 6.99
CA TYR A 122 7.25 -16.26 6.69
C TYR A 122 6.35 -15.42 5.76
N ALA A 123 6.20 -14.14 6.07
CA ALA A 123 5.46 -13.17 5.29
C ALA A 123 5.98 -13.06 3.86
N ALA A 124 7.30 -13.00 3.66
CA ALA A 124 7.89 -12.97 2.33
C ALA A 124 7.42 -14.15 1.46
N ARG A 125 7.47 -15.39 1.99
CA ARG A 125 6.99 -16.58 1.26
C ARG A 125 5.49 -16.50 0.95
N CYS A 126 4.68 -16.00 1.88
CA CYS A 126 3.25 -15.85 1.65
C CYS A 126 2.93 -14.79 0.59
N ILE A 127 3.68 -13.68 0.56
CA ILE A 127 3.56 -12.63 -0.46
C ILE A 127 3.94 -13.19 -1.84
N GLU A 128 5.08 -13.86 -1.95
CA GLU A 128 5.55 -14.47 -3.20
C GLU A 128 4.56 -15.51 -3.74
N ASN A 129 3.95 -16.30 -2.85
CA ASN A 129 2.93 -17.29 -3.21
C ASN A 129 1.58 -16.66 -3.60
N ALA A 130 1.28 -15.46 -3.11
CA ALA A 130 0.06 -14.74 -3.48
C ALA A 130 0.17 -14.15 -4.88
N ILE A 131 1.37 -13.68 -5.26
CA ILE A 131 1.63 -13.13 -6.58
C ILE A 131 1.58 -14.27 -7.62
N PRO A 132 0.77 -14.15 -8.68
CA PRO A 132 0.74 -15.14 -9.75
C PRO A 132 2.11 -15.23 -10.41
N SER A 133 2.66 -16.44 -10.51
CA SER A 133 3.83 -16.65 -11.36
C SER A 133 3.44 -16.35 -12.82
N PRO A 134 4.30 -15.67 -13.60
CA PRO A 134 4.03 -15.46 -15.01
C PRO A 134 3.83 -16.82 -15.69
N PRO A 135 2.95 -16.90 -16.70
CA PRO A 135 2.75 -18.14 -17.42
C PRO A 135 4.11 -18.62 -17.91
N ARG A 136 4.50 -19.84 -17.50
CA ARG A 136 5.64 -20.51 -18.13
C ARG A 136 5.28 -20.56 -19.61
N GLN A 137 6.08 -19.91 -20.45
CA GLN A 137 6.00 -20.12 -21.89
C GLN A 137 6.35 -21.59 -22.13
N THR A 138 5.37 -22.47 -22.04
CA THR A 138 5.48 -23.85 -22.47
C THR A 138 5.67 -23.79 -23.98
N GLY A 139 6.93 -23.93 -24.40
CA GLY A 139 7.34 -24.43 -25.71
C GLY A 139 6.66 -23.83 -26.93
N CYS A 140 7.40 -22.94 -27.62
CA CYS A 140 7.44 -22.79 -29.08
C CYS A 140 6.35 -23.56 -29.87
N GLY A 141 5.27 -22.87 -30.23
CA GLY A 141 4.26 -23.35 -31.19
C GLY A 141 4.66 -23.18 -32.66
N ASN A 142 5.96 -23.17 -32.99
CA ASN A 142 6.43 -23.13 -34.37
C ASN A 142 7.45 -24.25 -34.62
N PRO A 143 7.34 -25.01 -35.73
CA PRO A 143 8.36 -25.97 -36.13
C PRO A 143 9.56 -25.20 -36.71
N CYS A 144 10.36 -24.57 -35.86
CA CYS A 144 11.67 -24.08 -36.28
C CYS A 144 12.61 -25.29 -36.45
N GLY A 145 12.73 -25.74 -37.70
CA GLY A 145 13.59 -26.83 -38.14
C GLY A 145 15.09 -26.52 -38.01
N GLY A 146 15.59 -26.39 -36.78
CA GLY A 146 16.96 -25.90 -36.57
C GLY A 146 17.67 -26.24 -35.26
N CYS A 147 17.07 -26.90 -34.26
CA CYS A 147 17.80 -27.26 -33.05
C CYS A 147 18.44 -28.65 -33.15
N ARG A 148 19.62 -28.71 -33.80
CA ARG A 148 20.54 -29.84 -33.73
C ARG A 148 21.10 -29.93 -32.30
N ARG A 149 20.87 -31.06 -31.65
CA ARG A 149 21.43 -31.47 -30.35
C ARG A 149 22.95 -31.31 -30.34
N ALA A 150 23.47 -30.54 -29.39
CA ALA A 150 24.81 -30.75 -28.84
C ALA A 150 24.61 -31.52 -27.53
N ALA A 151 24.77 -32.83 -27.59
CA ALA A 151 25.08 -33.67 -26.44
C ALA A 151 26.49 -34.19 -26.68
N GLY A 152 27.42 -33.77 -25.81
CA GLY A 152 28.81 -34.20 -25.74
C GLY A 152 29.23 -34.08 -24.29
#